data_AF-A0A6B0YK81-F1
#
_entry.id   AF-A0A6B0YK81-F1
#
_cell.length_a   1.000
_cell.length_b   1.000
_cell.length_c   1.000
_cell.angle_alpha   90.00
_cell.angle_beta   90.00
_cell.angle_gamma   90.00
#
_symmetry.space_group_name_H-M   'P 1'
#
loop_
_entity.id
_entity.type
_entity.pdbx_description
1 polymer ?
#
loop_
_entity_poly.entity_id
_entity_poly.type
_entity_poly.pdbx_seq_one_letter_code
_entity_poly.pdbx_strand_id
1 'polypeptide(L)'
;MYNVKTLAALVVVAVAASSVSLAEAYSEFSAYTNIRQDVAYQMVDNAIAAFEMDMNTAFADIQNPDNALYNDVELYVFVLDSDGTIVAHGASPDLVGTDTHDLTDGRGANVGDLFDAHLSAEGAWIEYYWPNPATETDEPERKLAWTRVYQGYVFSVGIYPEYTDATQVYLDDASSQQRRLAQAMVEQALQAIIADKYGAFAAIQDRNNPLYHDGELYVFVNDIDGEIVAHGITPDILGQNANNLVDRHGTNIGELYNKHGSPYGAWVQYYWGNPATETDETERKLTWFVQ
;
A
#
# COMPACT_ATOMS: atom_id res chain seq x y z
N MET A 1 -55.47 44.45 -19.57
CA MET A 1 -54.75 43.17 -19.50
C MET A 1 -53.69 43.15 -20.59
N TYR A 2 -52.47 42.77 -20.20
CA TYR A 2 -51.25 42.53 -20.97
C TYR A 2 -50.50 43.71 -21.62
N ASN A 3 -49.23 43.71 -21.27
CA ASN A 3 -48.14 44.65 -21.45
C ASN A 3 -47.12 43.94 -22.35
N VAL A 4 -46.63 44.56 -23.43
CA VAL A 4 -45.43 44.07 -24.14
C VAL A 4 -44.63 45.25 -24.66
N LYS A 5 -43.51 45.53 -24.01
CA LYS A 5 -42.34 46.18 -24.59
C LYS A 5 -41.22 45.15 -24.59
N THR A 6 -40.61 44.86 -25.75
CA THR A 6 -39.18 44.53 -25.77
C THR A 6 -38.52 44.99 -27.07
N LEU A 7 -37.41 45.69 -26.89
CA LEU A 7 -36.47 46.21 -27.88
C LEU A 7 -35.47 45.15 -28.36
N ALA A 8 -34.83 45.53 -29.47
CA ALA A 8 -33.73 44.92 -30.21
C ALA A 8 -32.61 44.22 -29.42
N ALA A 9 -32.06 43.19 -30.08
CA ALA A 9 -30.90 42.41 -29.70
C ALA A 9 -29.58 43.21 -29.77
N LEU A 10 -28.70 42.94 -28.81
CA LEU A 10 -27.27 43.25 -28.89
C LEU A 10 -26.49 41.96 -28.62
N VAL A 11 -25.67 41.55 -29.59
CA VAL A 11 -24.73 40.44 -29.47
C VAL A 11 -23.52 40.93 -28.69
N VAL A 12 -23.20 40.29 -27.57
CA VAL A 12 -21.93 40.43 -26.86
C VAL A 12 -21.19 39.10 -26.99
N VAL A 13 -20.06 39.13 -27.70
CA VAL A 13 -19.09 38.02 -27.72
C VAL A 13 -18.31 38.08 -26.41
N ALA A 14 -18.59 37.15 -25.51
CA ALA A 14 -17.80 36.96 -24.30
C ALA A 14 -16.71 35.92 -24.58
N VAL A 15 -15.44 36.35 -24.58
CA VAL A 15 -14.29 35.46 -24.46
C VAL A 15 -14.29 34.94 -23.03
N ALA A 16 -14.73 33.71 -22.82
CA ALA A 16 -14.61 33.04 -21.53
C ALA A 16 -13.15 32.63 -21.34
N ALA A 17 -12.43 33.32 -20.46
CA ALA A 17 -11.21 32.80 -19.87
C ALA A 17 -11.61 31.57 -19.04
N SER A 18 -11.19 30.38 -19.47
CA SER A 18 -11.39 29.13 -18.75
C SER A 18 -10.57 29.17 -17.47
N SER A 19 -11.25 29.36 -16.34
CA SER A 19 -10.71 29.05 -15.02
C SER A 19 -10.67 27.54 -14.87
N VAL A 20 -9.55 26.93 -15.28
CA VAL A 20 -9.23 25.56 -14.85
C VAL A 20 -9.07 25.63 -13.34
N SER A 21 -9.91 24.89 -12.62
CA SER A 21 -9.86 24.88 -11.16
C SER A 21 -8.61 24.11 -10.71
N LEU A 22 -8.01 24.47 -9.57
CA LEU A 22 -6.87 23.74 -8.99
C LEU A 22 -7.16 22.22 -8.82
N ALA A 23 -8.43 21.82 -8.76
CA ALA A 23 -8.85 20.42 -8.69
C ALA A 23 -8.58 19.64 -9.99
N GLU A 24 -8.56 20.29 -11.16
CA GLU A 24 -8.25 19.65 -12.46
C GLU A 24 -6.73 19.55 -12.71
N ALA A 25 -5.90 20.23 -11.91
CA ALA A 25 -4.45 20.17 -11.98
C ALA A 25 -3.85 19.02 -11.15
N TYR A 26 -4.63 18.41 -10.26
CA TYR A 26 -4.29 17.12 -9.66
C TYR A 26 -4.69 16.03 -10.66
N SER A 27 -3.76 15.67 -11.54
CA SER A 27 -3.87 14.45 -12.35
C SER A 27 -4.24 13.29 -11.42
N GLU A 28 -5.26 12.50 -11.76
CA GLU A 28 -5.55 11.26 -11.04
C GLU A 28 -4.24 10.46 -10.90
N PHE A 29 -3.85 10.17 -9.66
CA PHE A 29 -2.68 9.35 -9.40
C PHE A 29 -2.82 8.02 -10.15
N SER A 30 -1.70 7.50 -10.65
CA SER A 30 -1.71 6.22 -11.34
C SER A 30 -2.26 5.11 -10.41
N ALA A 31 -2.81 4.05 -10.99
CA ALA A 31 -3.24 2.88 -10.23
C ALA A 31 -2.10 2.32 -9.33
N TYR A 32 -0.85 2.39 -9.81
CA TYR A 32 0.33 2.05 -9.03
C TYR A 32 0.45 2.98 -7.82
N THR A 33 0.49 4.29 -8.03
CA THR A 33 0.59 5.29 -6.96
C THR A 33 -0.49 5.12 -5.89
N ASN A 34 -1.74 4.84 -6.28
CA ASN A 34 -2.83 4.57 -5.33
C ASN A 34 -2.57 3.31 -4.48
N ILE A 35 -2.07 2.22 -5.08
CA ILE A 35 -1.67 1.03 -4.32
C ILE A 35 -0.53 1.35 -3.36
N ARG A 36 0.46 2.14 -3.80
CA ARG A 36 1.60 2.51 -2.95
C ARG A 36 1.18 3.43 -1.79
N GLN A 37 0.13 4.24 -1.96
CA GLN A 37 -0.48 4.99 -0.85
C GLN A 37 -1.04 4.05 0.22
N ASP A 38 -1.79 3.03 -0.19
CA ASP A 38 -2.35 2.04 0.75
C ASP A 38 -1.23 1.29 1.52
N VAL A 39 -0.13 0.95 0.84
CA VAL A 39 1.04 0.33 1.48
C VAL A 39 1.72 1.31 2.45
N ALA A 40 1.85 2.60 2.10
CA ALA A 40 2.43 3.60 2.99
C ALA A 40 1.63 3.79 4.28
N TYR A 41 0.28 3.79 4.20
CA TYR A 41 -0.58 3.79 5.39
C TYR A 41 -0.28 2.59 6.29
N GLN A 42 -0.25 1.40 5.70
CA GLN A 42 -0.03 0.15 6.42
C GLN A 42 1.35 0.10 7.07
N MET A 43 2.41 0.51 6.37
CA MET A 43 3.77 0.55 6.91
C MET A 43 3.90 1.49 8.11
N VAL A 44 3.24 2.66 8.09
CA VAL A 44 3.21 3.57 9.25
C VAL A 44 2.49 2.92 10.43
N ASP A 45 1.31 2.34 10.22
CA ASP A 45 0.52 1.71 11.29
C ASP A 45 1.28 0.55 11.94
N ASN A 46 2.01 -0.21 11.14
CA ASN A 46 2.78 -1.32 11.65
C ASN A 46 4.08 -0.90 12.33
N ALA A 47 4.74 0.16 11.86
CA ALA A 47 5.88 0.74 12.56
C ALA A 47 5.47 1.26 13.96
N ILE A 48 4.27 1.85 14.07
CA ILE A 48 3.68 2.24 15.36
C ILE A 48 3.41 1.01 16.23
N ALA A 49 2.79 -0.04 15.69
CA ALA A 49 2.52 -1.27 16.44
C ALA A 49 3.80 -1.96 16.93
N ALA A 50 4.85 -2.00 16.10
CA ALA A 50 6.16 -2.52 16.48
C ALA A 50 6.79 -1.68 17.60
N PHE A 51 6.71 -0.35 17.48
CA PHE A 51 7.18 0.58 18.51
C PHE A 51 6.46 0.39 19.86
N GLU A 52 5.14 0.15 19.84
CA GLU A 52 4.36 -0.12 21.06
C GLU A 52 4.82 -1.39 21.79
N MET A 53 5.28 -2.40 21.04
CA MET A 53 5.77 -3.66 21.59
C MET A 53 7.17 -3.51 22.20
N ASP A 54 8.12 -2.99 21.43
CA ASP A 54 9.46 -2.65 21.89
C ASP A 54 10.07 -1.56 21.00
N MET A 55 10.16 -0.34 21.55
CA MET A 55 10.71 0.82 20.85
C MET A 55 12.14 0.60 20.33
N ASN A 56 13.02 -0.01 21.12
CA ASN A 56 14.43 -0.14 20.74
C ASN A 56 14.59 -1.16 19.61
N THR A 57 13.88 -2.28 19.69
CA THR A 57 13.83 -3.28 18.62
C THR A 57 13.20 -2.68 17.37
N ALA A 58 12.09 -1.95 17.48
CA ALA A 58 11.45 -1.31 16.32
C ALA A 58 12.40 -0.34 15.61
N PHE A 59 13.11 0.52 16.33
CA PHE A 59 14.08 1.43 15.73
C PHE A 59 15.28 0.71 15.11
N ALA A 60 15.77 -0.35 15.74
CA ALA A 60 16.86 -1.17 15.18
C ALA A 60 16.41 -1.88 13.89
N ASP A 61 15.19 -2.41 13.87
CA ASP A 61 14.62 -3.11 12.73
C ASP A 61 14.31 -2.15 11.57
N ILE A 62 13.81 -0.94 11.85
CA ILE A 62 13.62 0.12 10.85
C ILE A 62 14.95 0.51 10.24
N GLN A 63 16.00 0.67 11.04
CA GLN A 63 17.33 1.05 10.55
C GLN A 63 18.06 -0.04 9.75
N ASN A 64 17.52 -1.27 9.70
CA ASN A 64 18.06 -2.32 8.86
C ASN A 64 17.55 -2.13 7.42
N PRO A 65 18.39 -1.71 6.45
CA PRO A 65 17.95 -1.48 5.07
C PRO A 65 17.48 -2.77 4.37
N ASP A 66 17.94 -3.94 4.83
CA ASP A 66 17.52 -5.24 4.29
C ASP A 66 16.17 -5.72 4.87
N ASN A 67 15.60 -4.98 5.83
CA ASN A 67 14.32 -5.32 6.42
C ASN A 67 13.16 -4.87 5.53
N ALA A 68 12.61 -5.83 4.79
CA ALA A 68 11.50 -5.63 3.85
C ALA A 68 10.20 -5.12 4.51
N LEU A 69 10.12 -5.14 5.85
CA LEU A 69 9.03 -4.48 6.58
C LEU A 69 9.11 -2.96 6.40
N TYR A 70 10.31 -2.42 6.58
CA TYR A 70 10.52 -0.99 6.68
C TYR A 70 11.12 -0.39 5.41
N ASN A 71 11.39 -1.22 4.39
CA ASN A 71 11.94 -0.86 3.10
C ASN A 71 11.34 -1.72 1.98
N ASP A 72 10.64 -1.12 1.03
CA ASP A 72 10.03 -1.80 -0.12
C ASP A 72 10.12 -0.93 -1.37
N VAL A 73 11.09 -1.22 -2.24
CA VAL A 73 11.37 -0.47 -3.48
C VAL A 73 11.58 1.03 -3.20
N GLU A 74 10.57 1.87 -3.43
CA GLU A 74 10.62 3.32 -3.20
C GLU A 74 10.10 3.74 -1.82
N LEU A 75 9.35 2.85 -1.16
CA LEU A 75 8.79 3.08 0.17
C LEU A 75 9.80 2.75 1.25
N TYR A 76 9.90 3.61 2.25
CA TYR A 76 10.71 3.36 3.43
C TYR A 76 10.16 4.09 4.65
N VAL A 77 10.26 3.46 5.81
CA VAL A 77 9.88 4.04 7.10
C VAL A 77 11.01 4.91 7.62
N PHE A 78 10.67 6.11 8.10
CA PHE A 78 11.55 6.92 8.90
C PHE A 78 10.78 7.54 10.06
N VAL A 79 11.47 7.79 11.16
CA VAL A 79 10.88 8.25 12.41
C VAL A 79 11.64 9.48 12.90
N LEU A 80 10.90 10.54 13.22
CA LEU A 80 11.42 11.71 13.92
C LEU A 80 11.03 11.65 15.39
N ASP A 81 11.87 12.17 16.29
CA ASP A 81 11.45 12.49 17.65
C ASP A 81 10.71 13.84 17.73
N SER A 82 10.37 14.26 18.95
CA SER A 82 9.59 15.46 19.20
C SER A 82 10.30 16.77 18.84
N ASP A 83 11.62 16.73 18.70
CA ASP A 83 12.44 17.88 18.35
C ASP A 83 12.72 17.91 16.82
N GLY A 84 12.18 16.94 16.07
CA GLY A 84 12.40 16.83 14.63
C GLY A 84 13.71 16.13 14.26
N THR A 85 14.37 15.45 15.21
CA THR A 85 15.59 14.67 14.94
C THR A 85 15.22 13.30 14.38
N ILE A 86 15.90 12.87 13.32
CA ILE A 86 15.73 11.53 12.75
C ILE A 86 16.28 10.48 13.72
N VAL A 87 15.42 9.60 14.25
CA VAL A 87 15.81 8.53 15.20
C VAL A 87 15.85 7.14 14.57
N ALA A 88 15.20 6.96 13.42
CA ALA A 88 15.30 5.75 12.61
C ALA A 88 15.03 6.09 11.14
N HIS A 89 15.73 5.44 10.20
CA HIS A 89 15.53 5.68 8.77
C HIS A 89 15.86 4.43 7.95
N GLY A 90 14.87 3.90 7.24
CA GLY A 90 14.98 2.64 6.51
C GLY A 90 15.93 2.67 5.32
N ALA A 91 15.80 3.67 4.46
CA ALA A 91 16.60 3.71 3.23
C ALA A 91 17.98 4.37 3.39
N SER A 92 18.21 5.08 4.48
CA SER A 92 19.41 5.93 4.68
C SER A 92 19.74 6.03 6.17
N PRO A 93 20.23 4.94 6.79
CA PRO A 93 20.57 4.93 8.22
C PRO A 93 21.57 6.01 8.62
N ASP A 94 22.40 6.49 7.69
CA ASP A 94 23.36 7.58 7.90
C ASP A 94 22.69 8.93 8.23
N LEU A 95 21.37 9.09 8.01
CA LEU A 95 20.63 10.29 8.40
C LEU A 95 20.23 10.31 9.88
N VAL A 96 20.34 9.18 10.60
CA VAL A 96 19.99 9.11 12.02
C VAL A 96 20.86 10.06 12.85
N GLY A 97 20.21 10.86 13.69
CA GLY A 97 20.82 11.93 14.49
C GLY A 97 20.86 13.30 13.80
N THR A 98 20.38 13.40 12.56
CA THR A 98 20.23 14.68 11.86
C THR A 98 18.94 15.37 12.26
N ASP A 99 19.00 16.67 12.56
CA ASP A 99 17.84 17.52 12.77
C ASP A 99 17.23 17.89 11.40
N THR A 100 15.93 17.63 11.22
CA THR A 100 15.24 17.98 9.97
C THR A 100 15.18 19.49 9.69
N HIS A 101 15.36 20.34 10.70
CA HIS A 101 15.48 21.80 10.52
C HIS A 101 16.81 22.22 9.90
N ASP A 102 17.82 21.35 9.91
CA ASP A 102 19.09 21.59 9.19
C ASP A 102 19.02 21.11 7.74
N LEU A 103 17.94 20.42 7.35
CA LEU A 103 17.75 19.87 6.01
C LEU A 103 16.95 20.83 5.12
N THR A 104 17.39 20.91 3.88
CA THR A 104 16.70 21.62 2.81
C THR A 104 16.40 20.64 1.68
N ASP A 105 15.17 20.63 1.19
CA ASP A 105 14.73 19.75 0.12
C ASP A 105 15.31 20.18 -1.25
N GLY A 106 15.06 19.38 -2.29
CA GLY A 106 15.54 19.63 -3.65
C GLY A 106 15.05 20.94 -4.29
N ARG A 107 14.10 21.64 -3.68
CA ARG A 107 13.53 22.91 -4.15
C ARG A 107 13.78 24.09 -3.20
N GLY A 108 14.55 23.90 -2.14
CA GLY A 108 14.91 24.97 -1.21
C GLY A 108 13.96 25.14 -0.02
N ALA A 109 13.00 24.24 0.19
CA ALA A 109 12.14 24.25 1.37
C ALA A 109 12.85 23.61 2.57
N ASN A 110 12.67 24.17 3.77
CA ASN A 110 13.18 23.56 5.00
C ASN A 110 12.34 22.33 5.36
N VAL A 111 12.99 21.19 5.60
CA VAL A 111 12.26 19.93 5.83
C VAL A 111 11.57 19.94 7.19
N GLY A 112 12.23 20.43 8.24
CA GLY A 112 11.66 20.55 9.59
C GLY A 112 10.39 21.40 9.62
N ASP A 113 10.41 22.58 8.99
CA ASP A 113 9.24 23.47 8.89
C ASP A 113 8.04 22.78 8.21
N LEU A 114 8.30 21.89 7.23
CA LEU A 114 7.25 21.13 6.56
C LEU A 114 6.62 20.08 7.49
N PHE A 115 7.41 19.40 8.32
CA PHE A 115 6.91 18.44 9.31
C PHE A 115 6.13 19.13 10.42
N ASP A 116 6.66 20.22 10.97
CA ASP A 116 6.01 21.03 12.01
C ASP A 116 4.62 21.49 11.59
N ALA A 117 4.45 21.88 10.32
CA ALA A 117 3.19 22.32 9.77
C ALA A 117 2.13 21.21 9.62
N HIS A 118 2.52 19.92 9.71
CA HIS A 118 1.65 18.77 9.40
C HIS A 118 1.59 17.72 10.52
N LEU A 119 2.01 18.06 11.75
CA LEU A 119 1.90 17.17 12.90
C LEU A 119 0.42 16.78 13.17
N SER A 120 0.10 15.50 13.03
CA SER A 120 -1.27 14.98 13.19
C SER A 120 -1.26 13.54 13.73
N ALA A 121 -2.04 13.26 14.77
CA ALA A 121 -2.25 11.90 15.29
C ALA A 121 -3.17 11.05 14.38
N GLU A 122 -4.11 11.71 13.70
CA GLU A 122 -4.96 11.10 12.66
C GLU A 122 -4.21 10.92 11.33
N GLY A 123 -3.03 11.54 11.24
CA GLY A 123 -2.14 11.54 10.09
C GLY A 123 -2.32 12.71 9.14
N ALA A 124 -1.31 12.92 8.30
CA ALA A 124 -1.26 13.95 7.27
C ALA A 124 -0.33 13.53 6.13
N TRP A 125 -0.59 14.06 4.93
CA TRP A 125 0.36 13.98 3.82
C TRP A 125 1.21 15.25 3.76
N ILE A 126 2.51 15.09 3.54
CA ILE A 126 3.49 16.17 3.34
C ILE A 126 4.12 16.02 1.97
N GLU A 127 4.20 17.11 1.20
CA GLU A 127 4.94 17.15 -0.07
C GLU A 127 6.31 17.80 0.12
N TYR A 128 7.35 17.17 -0.40
CA TYR A 128 8.72 17.72 -0.49
C TYR A 128 9.53 17.01 -1.58
N TYR A 129 10.74 17.49 -1.89
CA TYR A 129 11.57 16.93 -2.96
C TYR A 129 12.80 16.20 -2.40
N TRP A 130 12.90 14.90 -2.65
CA TRP A 130 13.90 14.02 -2.03
C TRP A 130 14.41 12.95 -3.01
N PRO A 131 15.66 12.46 -2.87
CA PRO A 131 16.17 11.35 -3.68
C PRO A 131 15.31 10.08 -3.56
N ASN A 132 14.95 9.51 -4.71
CA ASN A 132 14.17 8.27 -4.78
C ASN A 132 15.12 7.05 -4.77
N PRO A 133 15.08 6.18 -3.74
CA PRO A 133 15.98 5.03 -3.68
C PRO A 133 15.76 4.03 -4.83
N ALA A 134 14.60 4.07 -5.49
CA ALA A 134 14.28 3.17 -6.60
C ALA A 134 14.85 3.62 -7.96
N THR A 135 15.40 4.84 -8.08
CA THR A 135 16.01 5.33 -9.34
C THR A 135 17.54 5.30 -9.33
N GLU A 136 18.17 4.96 -8.20
CA GLU A 136 19.64 4.92 -8.04
C GLU A 136 20.34 6.25 -8.42
N THR A 137 19.65 7.38 -8.25
CA THR A 137 20.20 8.73 -8.45
C THR A 137 19.96 9.62 -7.24
N ASP A 138 20.84 10.61 -7.04
CA ASP A 138 20.66 11.65 -6.01
C ASP A 138 19.78 12.82 -6.50
N GLU A 139 19.21 12.74 -7.71
CA GLU A 139 18.34 13.78 -8.22
C GLU A 139 17.03 13.78 -7.43
N PRO A 140 16.63 14.91 -6.83
CA PRO A 140 15.45 14.95 -5.98
C PRO A 140 14.16 14.88 -6.81
N GLU A 141 13.29 13.93 -6.44
CA GLU A 141 11.98 13.71 -7.03
C GLU A 141 10.88 14.18 -6.09
N ARG A 142 9.67 14.43 -6.63
CA ARG A 142 8.51 14.80 -5.80
C ARG A 142 8.14 13.62 -4.91
N LYS A 143 8.16 13.82 -3.60
CA LYS A 143 7.75 12.84 -2.61
C LYS A 143 6.50 13.31 -1.88
N LEU A 144 5.56 12.39 -1.71
CA LEU A 144 4.43 12.58 -0.79
C LEU A 144 4.64 11.62 0.39
N ALA A 145 4.83 12.13 1.60
CA ALA A 145 5.00 11.32 2.80
C ALA A 145 3.72 11.33 3.64
N TRP A 146 3.17 10.14 3.89
CA TRP A 146 2.16 9.94 4.92
C TRP A 146 2.87 9.91 6.26
N THR A 147 2.39 10.72 7.20
CA THR A 147 2.96 10.82 8.53
C THR A 147 1.89 10.70 9.61
N ARG A 148 2.24 10.11 10.75
CA ARG A 148 1.40 10.05 11.95
C ARG A 148 2.21 10.32 13.21
N VAL A 149 1.66 11.14 14.10
CA VAL A 149 2.23 11.40 15.42
C VAL A 149 1.75 10.35 16.40
N TYR A 150 2.70 9.69 17.08
CA TYR A 150 2.41 8.72 18.12
C TYR A 150 3.45 8.79 19.25
N GLN A 151 2.99 8.98 20.49
CA GLN A 151 3.84 9.08 21.70
C GLN A 151 5.07 10.01 21.59
N GLY A 152 4.92 11.15 20.90
CA GLY A 152 6.00 12.12 20.73
C GLY A 152 6.96 11.82 19.58
N TYR A 153 6.68 10.79 18.78
CA TYR A 153 7.41 10.46 17.56
C TYR A 153 6.54 10.67 16.33
N VAL A 154 7.17 10.92 15.19
CA VAL A 154 6.55 11.17 13.90
C VAL A 154 6.93 10.05 12.94
N PHE A 155 6.03 9.09 12.73
CA PHE A 155 6.24 7.93 11.86
C PHE A 155 5.83 8.27 10.44
N SER A 156 6.72 8.04 9.48
CA SER A 156 6.52 8.53 8.13
C SER A 156 6.96 7.53 7.07
N VAL A 157 6.19 7.43 5.99
CA VAL A 157 6.49 6.65 4.78
C VAL A 157 6.04 7.47 3.58
N GLY A 158 6.83 7.52 2.50
CA GLY A 158 6.41 8.28 1.33
C GLY A 158 6.56 7.56 0.00
N ILE A 159 5.74 8.02 -0.94
CA ILE A 159 5.65 7.59 -2.33
C ILE A 159 6.28 8.65 -3.24
N TYR A 160 6.68 8.20 -4.43
CA TYR A 160 7.10 9.05 -5.53
C TYR A 160 6.07 8.95 -6.66
N PRO A 161 5.11 9.87 -6.78
CA PRO A 161 3.97 9.71 -7.69
C PRO A 161 4.35 9.59 -9.17
N GLU A 162 5.47 10.19 -9.56
CA GLU A 162 6.03 10.13 -10.91
C GLU A 162 6.90 8.89 -11.15
N TYR A 163 7.24 8.14 -10.10
CA TYR A 163 7.91 6.87 -10.25
C TYR A 163 6.96 5.85 -10.86
N THR A 164 7.30 5.42 -12.07
CA THR A 164 6.64 4.32 -12.75
C THR A 164 7.69 3.28 -13.04
N ASP A 165 7.65 2.15 -12.34
CA ASP A 165 8.41 0.99 -12.77
C ASP A 165 7.86 0.54 -14.13
N ALA A 166 8.65 0.73 -15.20
CA ALA A 166 8.29 0.37 -16.57
C ALA A 166 8.06 -1.15 -16.76
N THR A 167 8.32 -1.97 -15.73
CA THR A 167 8.03 -3.41 -15.70
C THR A 167 6.75 -3.79 -14.96
N GLN A 168 6.08 -2.84 -14.29
CA GLN A 168 4.79 -3.05 -13.61
C GLN A 168 3.63 -2.78 -14.58
N VAL A 169 2.90 -3.84 -14.93
CA VAL A 169 1.73 -3.77 -15.82
C VAL A 169 0.65 -2.88 -15.19
N TYR A 170 0.35 -1.75 -15.83
CA TYR A 170 -0.79 -0.89 -15.47
C TYR A 170 -2.09 -1.68 -15.51
N LEU A 171 -2.88 -1.55 -14.45
CA LEU A 171 -4.17 -2.20 -14.30
C LEU A 171 -5.30 -1.18 -14.46
N ASP A 172 -6.44 -1.64 -14.97
CA ASP A 172 -7.66 -0.83 -15.08
C ASP A 172 -8.38 -0.64 -13.73
N ASP A 173 -9.36 0.27 -13.69
CA ASP A 173 -10.10 0.62 -12.46
C ASP A 173 -10.78 -0.58 -11.79
N ALA A 174 -11.27 -1.53 -12.60
CA ALA A 174 -11.91 -2.76 -12.12
C ALA A 174 -10.90 -3.63 -11.35
N SER A 175 -9.70 -3.79 -11.91
CA SER A 175 -8.59 -4.50 -11.27
C SER A 175 -8.14 -3.79 -9.97
N SER A 176 -8.16 -2.46 -9.93
CA SER A 176 -7.87 -1.69 -8.70
C SER A 176 -8.91 -1.90 -7.60
N GLN A 177 -10.20 -1.98 -7.94
CA GLN A 177 -11.24 -2.30 -6.95
C GLN A 177 -11.11 -3.71 -6.41
N GLN A 178 -10.87 -4.70 -7.28
CA GLN A 178 -10.66 -6.09 -6.86
C GLN A 178 -9.45 -6.25 -5.94
N ARG A 179 -8.37 -5.49 -6.20
CA ARG A 179 -7.21 -5.46 -5.31
C ARG A 179 -7.54 -4.97 -3.90
N ARG A 180 -8.25 -3.85 -3.79
CA ARG A 180 -8.71 -3.33 -2.48
C ARG A 180 -9.63 -4.32 -1.76
N LEU A 181 -10.52 -4.98 -2.50
CA LEU A 181 -11.40 -6.01 -1.93
C LEU A 181 -10.61 -7.21 -1.42
N ALA A 182 -9.63 -7.71 -2.18
CA ALA A 182 -8.78 -8.81 -1.73
C ALA A 182 -8.00 -8.46 -0.44
N GLN A 183 -7.48 -7.24 -0.34
CA GLN A 183 -6.81 -6.74 0.87
C GLN A 183 -7.77 -6.71 2.06
N ALA A 184 -8.96 -6.15 1.88
CA ALA A 184 -9.98 -6.12 2.93
C ALA A 184 -10.45 -7.52 3.36
N MET A 185 -10.58 -8.47 2.42
CA MET A 185 -10.92 -9.86 2.74
C MET A 185 -9.83 -10.54 3.58
N VAL A 186 -8.56 -10.29 3.28
CA VAL A 186 -7.42 -10.80 4.08
C VAL A 186 -7.40 -10.18 5.46
N GLU A 187 -7.59 -8.86 5.58
CA GLU A 187 -7.66 -8.18 6.88
C GLU A 187 -8.81 -8.72 7.74
N GLN A 188 -10.01 -8.88 7.15
CA GLN A 188 -11.15 -9.48 7.83
C GLN A 188 -10.88 -10.93 8.26
N ALA A 189 -10.17 -11.71 7.43
CA ALA A 189 -9.80 -13.07 7.77
C ALA A 189 -8.80 -13.10 8.94
N LEU A 190 -7.80 -12.21 8.95
CA LEU A 190 -6.84 -12.08 10.05
C LEU A 190 -7.55 -11.76 11.37
N GLN A 191 -8.44 -10.76 11.38
CA GLN A 191 -9.21 -10.39 12.57
C GLN A 191 -10.09 -11.54 13.08
N ALA A 192 -10.74 -12.28 12.17
CA ALA A 192 -11.53 -13.44 12.54
C ALA A 192 -10.67 -14.58 13.10
N ILE A 193 -9.48 -14.83 12.54
CA ILE A 193 -8.54 -15.86 13.01
C ILE A 193 -8.02 -15.52 14.41
N ILE A 194 -7.73 -14.25 14.69
CA ILE A 194 -7.33 -13.77 16.02
C ILE A 194 -8.44 -14.00 17.04
N ALA A 195 -9.70 -13.77 16.66
CA ALA A 195 -10.85 -13.91 17.55
C ALA A 195 -11.26 -15.38 17.81
N ASP A 196 -11.34 -16.18 16.75
CA ASP A 196 -11.67 -17.61 16.79
C ASP A 196 -11.06 -18.32 15.58
N LYS A 197 -9.84 -18.83 15.76
CA LYS A 197 -9.06 -19.51 14.71
C LYS A 197 -9.86 -20.60 13.98
N TYR A 198 -10.49 -21.52 14.72
CA TYR A 198 -11.17 -22.66 14.10
C TYR A 198 -12.52 -22.27 13.50
N GLY A 199 -13.24 -21.34 14.13
CA GLY A 199 -14.45 -20.75 13.54
C GLY A 199 -14.15 -20.00 12.24
N ALA A 200 -13.08 -19.21 12.20
CA ALA A 200 -12.64 -18.50 11.01
C ALA A 200 -12.24 -19.45 9.89
N PHE A 201 -11.49 -20.52 10.18
CA PHE A 201 -11.14 -21.53 9.17
C PHE A 201 -12.37 -22.21 8.58
N ALA A 202 -13.37 -22.55 9.41
CA ALA A 202 -14.64 -23.11 8.92
C ALA A 202 -15.40 -22.10 8.05
N ALA A 203 -15.42 -20.83 8.45
CA ALA A 203 -16.07 -19.74 7.71
C ALA A 203 -15.39 -19.46 6.36
N ILE A 204 -14.06 -19.52 6.28
CA ILE A 204 -13.27 -19.37 5.04
C ILE A 204 -13.56 -20.53 4.08
N GLN A 205 -13.71 -21.76 4.59
CA GLN A 205 -13.98 -22.95 3.77
C GLN A 205 -15.41 -23.02 3.22
N ASP A 206 -16.35 -22.25 3.78
CA ASP A 206 -17.70 -22.16 3.22
C ASP A 206 -17.70 -21.30 1.95
N ARG A 207 -17.76 -21.97 0.79
CA ARG A 207 -17.85 -21.34 -0.55
C ARG A 207 -19.02 -20.35 -0.69
N ASN A 208 -20.04 -20.41 0.16
CA ASN A 208 -21.18 -19.51 0.11
C ASN A 208 -21.03 -18.30 1.05
N ASN A 209 -19.93 -18.21 1.80
CA ASN A 209 -19.71 -17.12 2.73
C ASN A 209 -19.23 -15.87 1.99
N PRO A 210 -20.05 -14.80 1.89
CA PRO A 210 -19.72 -13.61 1.10
C PRO A 210 -18.58 -12.79 1.70
N LEU A 211 -18.15 -13.06 2.94
CA LEU A 211 -16.99 -12.40 3.54
C LEU A 211 -15.66 -12.93 2.98
N TYR A 212 -15.64 -14.19 2.54
CA TYR A 212 -14.42 -14.89 2.13
C TYR A 212 -14.50 -15.44 0.71
N HIS A 213 -15.59 -15.15 0.00
CA HIS A 213 -15.82 -15.52 -1.39
C HIS A 213 -16.67 -14.47 -2.11
N ASP A 214 -16.12 -13.85 -3.17
CA ASP A 214 -16.83 -12.89 -4.04
C ASP A 214 -16.35 -13.04 -5.49
N GLY A 215 -17.16 -13.68 -6.34
CA GLY A 215 -16.79 -13.99 -7.72
C GLY A 215 -15.51 -14.84 -7.79
N GLU A 216 -14.42 -14.24 -8.29
CA GLU A 216 -13.10 -14.87 -8.39
C GLU A 216 -12.23 -14.67 -7.13
N LEU A 217 -12.63 -13.77 -6.22
CA LEU A 217 -11.91 -13.50 -4.98
C LEU A 217 -12.28 -14.56 -3.94
N TYR A 218 -11.25 -15.11 -3.29
CA TYR A 218 -11.43 -16.03 -2.19
C TYR A 218 -10.23 -16.02 -1.24
N VAL A 219 -10.46 -16.33 0.03
CA VAL A 219 -9.42 -16.43 1.05
C VAL A 219 -8.92 -17.88 1.19
N PHE A 220 -7.63 -18.02 1.46
CA PHE A 220 -7.01 -19.27 1.90
C PHE A 220 -5.97 -18.97 2.98
N VAL A 221 -5.63 -19.97 3.77
CA VAL A 221 -4.68 -19.86 4.89
C VAL A 221 -3.71 -21.03 4.79
N ASN A 222 -2.43 -20.70 4.77
CA ASN A 222 -1.35 -21.63 5.01
C ASN A 222 -0.82 -21.40 6.43
N ASP A 223 -0.44 -22.45 7.14
CA ASP A 223 0.31 -22.28 8.38
C ASP A 223 1.80 -21.97 8.09
N ILE A 224 2.58 -21.76 9.16
CA ILE A 224 3.98 -21.36 9.05
C ILE A 224 4.88 -22.46 8.43
N ASP A 225 4.45 -23.72 8.49
CA ASP A 225 5.15 -24.85 7.87
C ASP A 225 4.70 -25.04 6.40
N GLY A 226 3.73 -24.26 5.95
CA GLY A 226 3.17 -24.27 4.61
C GLY A 226 2.00 -25.23 4.43
N GLU A 227 1.46 -25.84 5.49
CA GLU A 227 0.26 -26.67 5.39
C GLU A 227 -0.96 -25.80 5.06
N ILE A 228 -1.75 -26.19 4.06
CA ILE A 228 -2.97 -25.48 3.68
C ILE A 228 -4.06 -25.87 4.67
N VAL A 229 -4.37 -24.96 5.61
CA VAL A 229 -5.30 -25.21 6.74
C VAL A 229 -6.71 -24.68 6.50
N ALA A 230 -6.89 -23.76 5.55
CA ALA A 230 -8.20 -23.33 5.07
C ALA A 230 -8.10 -22.89 3.61
N HIS A 231 -9.10 -23.20 2.79
CA HIS A 231 -9.11 -22.77 1.39
C HIS A 231 -10.55 -22.61 0.89
N GLY A 232 -10.91 -21.40 0.45
CA GLY A 232 -12.30 -21.05 0.13
C GLY A 232 -12.85 -21.65 -1.16
N ILE A 233 -11.98 -22.18 -2.03
CA ILE A 233 -12.40 -22.88 -3.26
C ILE A 233 -12.11 -24.36 -3.13
N THR A 234 -10.89 -24.80 -3.37
CA THR A 234 -10.49 -26.21 -3.46
C THR A 234 -10.34 -26.89 -2.08
N PRO A 235 -11.30 -27.69 -1.58
CA PRO A 235 -11.13 -28.41 -0.31
C PRO A 235 -10.14 -29.57 -0.42
N ASP A 236 -9.92 -30.11 -1.63
CA ASP A 236 -9.10 -31.31 -1.85
C ASP A 236 -7.60 -31.08 -1.60
N ILE A 237 -7.18 -29.82 -1.45
CA ILE A 237 -5.79 -29.45 -1.14
C ILE A 237 -5.54 -29.19 0.34
N LEU A 238 -6.57 -29.27 1.19
CA LEU A 238 -6.40 -29.13 2.64
C LEU A 238 -5.45 -30.22 3.17
N GLY A 239 -4.53 -29.83 4.03
CA GLY A 239 -3.48 -30.70 4.57
C GLY A 239 -2.32 -31.00 3.60
N GLN A 240 -2.38 -30.51 2.35
CA GLN A 240 -1.21 -30.52 1.47
C GLN A 240 -0.27 -29.37 1.85
N ASN A 241 1.00 -29.50 1.51
CA ASN A 241 1.99 -28.46 1.78
C ASN A 241 2.20 -27.58 0.54
N ALA A 242 1.99 -26.28 0.68
CA ALA A 242 2.14 -25.27 -0.36
C ALA A 242 3.55 -25.22 -0.97
N ASN A 243 4.59 -25.61 -0.22
CA ASN A 243 5.97 -25.71 -0.71
C ASN A 243 6.17 -26.85 -1.72
N ASN A 244 5.19 -27.73 -1.87
CA ASN A 244 5.19 -28.79 -2.88
C ASN A 244 4.29 -28.44 -4.09
N LEU A 245 3.60 -27.30 -4.07
CA LEU A 245 2.74 -26.88 -5.17
C LEU A 245 3.55 -26.11 -6.21
N VAL A 246 3.47 -26.60 -7.44
CA VAL A 246 4.12 -26.01 -8.60
C VAL A 246 3.06 -25.69 -9.64
N ASP A 247 3.03 -24.46 -10.13
CA ASP A 247 2.09 -24.07 -11.18
C ASP A 247 2.46 -24.68 -12.55
N ARG A 248 1.60 -24.47 -13.55
CA ARG A 248 1.80 -25.02 -14.91
C ARG A 248 3.10 -24.54 -15.59
N HIS A 249 3.72 -23.48 -15.10
CA HIS A 249 4.93 -22.85 -15.64
C HIS A 249 6.18 -23.17 -14.82
N GLY A 250 6.05 -23.96 -13.75
CA GLY A 250 7.18 -24.35 -12.90
C GLY A 250 7.43 -23.43 -11.72
N THR A 251 6.56 -22.45 -11.46
CA THR A 251 6.68 -21.59 -10.26
C THR A 251 6.25 -22.36 -9.02
N ASN A 252 7.14 -22.53 -8.05
CA ASN A 252 6.79 -23.09 -6.74
C ASN A 252 6.07 -22.03 -5.90
N ILE A 253 4.84 -22.33 -5.49
CA ILE A 253 3.93 -21.38 -4.83
C ILE A 253 4.37 -21.11 -3.38
N GLY A 254 4.79 -22.13 -2.64
CA GLY A 254 5.28 -21.94 -1.27
C GLY A 254 6.60 -21.17 -1.23
N GLU A 255 7.53 -21.45 -2.14
CA GLU A 255 8.77 -20.65 -2.28
C GLU A 255 8.45 -19.19 -2.66
N LEU A 256 7.46 -18.97 -3.52
CA LEU A 256 7.01 -17.62 -3.88
C LEU A 256 6.49 -16.86 -2.66
N TYR A 257 5.66 -17.49 -1.81
CA TYR A 257 5.19 -16.86 -0.57
C TYR A 257 6.33 -16.62 0.42
N ASN A 258 7.22 -17.58 0.63
CA ASN A 258 8.36 -17.41 1.54
C ASN A 258 9.32 -16.31 1.08
N LYS A 259 9.49 -16.16 -0.24
CA LYS A 259 10.37 -15.13 -0.82
C LYS A 259 9.78 -13.73 -0.71
N HIS A 260 8.47 -13.58 -0.85
CA HIS A 260 7.78 -12.29 -0.90
C HIS A 260 6.96 -12.00 0.36
N GLY A 261 7.09 -12.84 1.39
CA GLY A 261 6.31 -12.77 2.61
C GLY A 261 6.52 -11.46 3.33
N SER A 262 5.41 -10.85 3.72
CA SER A 262 5.40 -9.61 4.48
C SER A 262 4.20 -9.61 5.43
N PRO A 263 4.37 -9.21 6.70
CA PRO A 263 3.27 -8.94 7.64
C PRO A 263 2.43 -7.75 7.21
N TYR A 264 2.86 -6.99 6.20
CA TYR A 264 2.12 -5.84 5.63
C TYR A 264 1.43 -6.21 4.33
N GLY A 265 1.68 -7.44 3.90
CA GLY A 265 1.18 -8.07 2.72
C GLY A 265 1.98 -7.75 1.46
N ALA A 266 1.89 -8.68 0.52
CA ALA A 266 2.52 -8.56 -0.77
C ALA A 266 1.60 -9.11 -1.86
N TRP A 267 1.77 -8.56 -3.06
CA TRP A 267 1.14 -9.09 -4.26
C TRP A 267 2.08 -10.08 -4.95
N VAL A 268 1.63 -11.32 -5.12
CA VAL A 268 2.33 -12.32 -5.92
C VAL A 268 1.46 -12.84 -7.04
N GLN A 269 2.12 -13.33 -8.08
CA GLN A 269 1.47 -13.84 -9.27
C GLN A 269 1.95 -15.26 -9.59
N TYR A 270 1.01 -16.14 -9.90
CA TYR A 270 1.25 -17.51 -10.33
C TYR A 270 0.06 -17.98 -11.17
N TYR A 271 0.12 -19.18 -11.75
CA TYR A 271 -1.01 -19.72 -12.51
C TYR A 271 -1.87 -20.67 -11.66
N TRP A 272 -3.18 -20.44 -11.65
CA TRP A 272 -4.13 -21.20 -10.84
C TRP A 272 -5.50 -21.31 -11.50
N GLY A 273 -6.33 -22.25 -11.07
CA GLY A 273 -7.70 -22.38 -11.55
C GLY A 273 -8.56 -21.20 -11.10
N ASN A 274 -9.32 -20.62 -12.02
CA ASN A 274 -10.21 -19.51 -11.73
C ASN A 274 -11.61 -20.05 -11.39
N PRO A 275 -12.11 -19.90 -10.14
CA PRO A 275 -13.42 -20.42 -9.76
C PRO A 275 -14.59 -19.76 -10.51
N ALA A 276 -14.37 -18.58 -11.11
CA ALA A 276 -15.37 -17.89 -11.91
C ALA A 276 -15.44 -18.38 -13.36
N THR A 277 -14.44 -19.14 -13.83
CA THR A 277 -14.47 -19.74 -15.17
C THR A 277 -14.81 -21.22 -15.05
N GLU A 278 -15.83 -21.68 -15.79
CA GLU A 278 -16.25 -23.09 -15.80
C GLU A 278 -15.29 -23.97 -16.63
N THR A 279 -13.97 -23.80 -16.43
CA THR A 279 -12.94 -24.53 -17.18
C THR A 279 -11.86 -25.07 -16.25
N ASP A 280 -11.23 -26.17 -16.65
CA ASP A 280 -10.06 -26.73 -15.95
C ASP A 280 -8.75 -26.00 -16.33
N GLU A 281 -8.83 -24.92 -17.11
CA GLU A 281 -7.65 -24.16 -17.50
C GLU A 281 -7.16 -23.29 -16.33
N THR A 282 -5.84 -23.24 -16.18
CA THR A 282 -5.19 -22.34 -15.23
C THR A 282 -4.91 -20.99 -15.90
N GLU A 283 -5.31 -19.94 -15.22
CA GLU A 283 -5.15 -18.55 -15.63
C GLU A 283 -4.15 -17.85 -14.72
N ARG A 284 -3.74 -16.64 -15.13
CA ARG A 284 -2.89 -15.79 -14.29
C ARG A 284 -3.68 -15.37 -13.05
N LYS A 285 -3.28 -15.88 -11.89
CA LYS A 285 -3.81 -15.48 -10.59
C LYS A 285 -2.90 -14.45 -9.95
N LEU A 286 -3.53 -13.43 -9.40
CA LEU A 286 -2.89 -12.43 -8.55
C LEU A 286 -3.41 -12.62 -7.11
N THR A 287 -2.51 -12.67 -6.14
CA THR A 287 -2.83 -12.94 -4.74
C THR A 287 -2.22 -11.88 -3.84
N TRP A 288 -3.07 -11.26 -3.01
CA TRP A 288 -2.61 -10.53 -1.83
C TRP A 288 -2.50 -11.52 -0.69
N PHE A 289 -1.36 -11.56 -0.04
CA PHE A 289 -1.16 -12.41 1.13
C PHE A 289 -0.36 -11.65 2.17
N VAL A 290 -0.61 -11.97 3.44
CA VAL A 290 0.11 -11.45 4.61
C VAL A 290 0.75 -12.65 5.31
N GLN A 291 2.00 -12.52 5.76
CA GLN A 291 2.75 -13.55 6.47
C GLN A 291 3.10 -13.13 7.89
#